data_AF-A0A2G5TEV7-F1
#
_entry.id   AF-A0A2G5TEV7-F1
#
_cell.length_a   1.000
_cell.length_b   1.000
_cell.length_c   1.000
_cell.angle_alpha   90.00
_cell.angle_beta   90.00
_cell.angle_gamma   90.00
#
_symmetry.space_group_name_H-M   'P 1'
#
loop_
_entity.id
_entity.type
_entity.pdbx_description
1 polymer ?
#
loop_
_entity_poly.entity_id
_entity_poly.type
_entity_poly.pdbx_seq_one_letter_code
_entity_poly.pdbx_strand_id
1 'polypeptide(L)'
;METSTGYVLSVTPSNADCLSDAPNPYRLVMHFTHFLTIPLYMMAIYSLINKCPKALKEYRNYLLWHTLGYVFLTSDLQENMSNGISIHVLCNTVVTAPPLLDPVFTPLMSLIVTAMLTAATIIPMTFISIWRKLDQLSRHLSKRTIQLQKMLLMSLFIQAVIHGVMLGAPLIGFIYAIVFILPYDSIAYCLLLLISFHGSFSTIAMIFFTKPVRDGVKSILKFFLPFLKSSSLKSPSETVFVSSLTSSRISIQKDSMLISNRNSF
;
A
#
# COMPACT_ATOMS: atom_id res chain seq x y z
N MET A 1 -37.98 16.88 48.20
CA MET A 1 -37.37 15.79 47.41
C MET A 1 -37.03 16.42 46.07
N GLU A 2 -35.77 16.81 45.93
CA GLU A 2 -35.27 17.66 44.84
C GLU A 2 -35.25 16.88 43.52
N THR A 3 -35.96 17.39 42.53
CA THR A 3 -35.90 16.94 41.13
C THR A 3 -34.62 17.48 40.50
N SER A 4 -33.63 16.61 40.37
CA SER A 4 -32.37 16.90 39.66
C SER A 4 -32.64 16.97 38.16
N THR A 5 -32.78 18.19 37.64
CA THR A 5 -32.81 18.48 36.19
C THR A 5 -31.44 18.19 35.61
N GLY A 6 -31.34 17.10 34.84
CA GLY A 6 -30.15 16.74 34.08
C GLY A 6 -29.80 17.85 33.08
N TYR A 7 -28.60 18.38 33.21
CA TYR A 7 -27.97 19.25 32.23
C TYR A 7 -27.71 18.43 30.95
N VAL A 8 -28.63 18.51 29.99
CA VAL A 8 -28.35 18.13 28.60
C VAL A 8 -27.44 19.23 28.05
N LEU A 9 -26.14 18.95 27.99
CA LEU A 9 -25.16 19.81 27.35
C LEU A 9 -25.52 19.92 25.86
N SER A 10 -26.24 20.98 25.47
CA SER A 10 -26.50 21.25 24.05
C SER A 10 -25.19 21.70 23.40
N VAL A 11 -24.48 20.75 22.80
CA VAL A 11 -23.34 21.04 21.94
C VAL A 11 -23.92 21.66 20.67
N THR A 12 -23.67 22.95 20.47
CA THR A 12 -24.03 23.65 19.22
C THR A 12 -23.40 22.91 18.04
N PRO A 13 -24.17 22.55 17.00
CA PRO A 13 -23.62 21.91 15.81
C PRO A 13 -22.57 22.82 15.17
N SER A 14 -21.52 22.22 14.58
CA SER A 14 -20.61 23.01 13.74
C SER A 14 -21.44 23.60 12.59
N ASN A 15 -21.20 24.87 12.26
CA ASN A 15 -21.89 25.59 11.18
C ASN A 15 -21.50 25.08 9.78
N ALA A 16 -21.06 23.82 9.65
CA ALA A 16 -20.69 23.25 8.36
C ALA A 16 -21.97 22.89 7.59
N ASP A 17 -22.14 23.47 6.41
CA ASP A 17 -23.20 23.08 5.48
C ASP A 17 -22.99 21.61 5.09
N CYS A 18 -23.81 20.75 5.66
CA CYS A 18 -23.81 19.30 5.50
C CYS A 18 -24.21 18.77 4.13
N LEU A 19 -24.42 19.68 3.18
CA LEU A 19 -24.68 19.39 1.77
C LEU A 19 -23.59 20.00 0.88
N SER A 20 -22.59 20.65 1.48
CA SER A 20 -21.47 21.24 0.76
C SER A 20 -20.44 20.16 0.40
N ASP A 21 -19.80 20.37 -0.74
CA ASP A 21 -18.73 19.50 -1.21
C ASP A 21 -17.61 19.38 -0.15
N ALA A 22 -16.98 18.22 -0.08
CA ALA A 22 -15.81 18.02 0.77
C ALA A 22 -14.74 19.10 0.49
N PRO A 23 -13.99 19.56 1.49
CA PRO A 23 -13.04 20.65 1.31
C PRO A 23 -12.08 20.38 0.15
N ASN A 24 -11.82 21.41 -0.66
CA ASN A 24 -10.88 21.36 -1.78
C ASN A 24 -9.56 20.60 -1.51
N PRO A 25 -8.87 20.78 -0.36
CA PRO A 25 -7.64 20.01 -0.11
C PRO A 25 -7.88 18.50 0.00
N TYR A 26 -8.98 18.06 0.63
CA TYR A 26 -9.31 16.64 0.74
C TYR A 26 -9.66 16.05 -0.64
N ARG A 27 -10.50 16.75 -1.41
CA ARG A 27 -10.87 16.36 -2.77
C ARG A 27 -9.65 16.20 -3.68
N LEU A 28 -8.70 17.13 -3.60
CA LEU A 28 -7.46 17.08 -4.37
C LEU A 28 -6.61 15.85 -3.99
N VAL A 29 -6.45 15.58 -2.70
CA VAL A 29 -5.66 14.43 -2.20
C VAL A 29 -6.29 13.11 -2.65
N MET A 30 -7.62 12.99 -2.61
CA MET A 30 -8.33 11.81 -3.10
C MET A 30 -8.07 11.56 -4.59
N HIS A 31 -8.18 12.59 -5.43
CA HIS A 31 -7.85 12.45 -6.85
C HIS A 31 -6.38 12.09 -7.10
N PHE A 32 -5.45 12.72 -6.37
CA PHE A 32 -4.03 12.42 -6.48
C PHE A 32 -3.69 10.98 -6.06
N THR A 33 -4.42 10.45 -5.08
CA THR A 33 -4.26 9.06 -4.62
C THR A 33 -4.48 8.06 -5.74
N HIS A 34 -5.46 8.27 -6.63
CA HIS A 34 -5.69 7.38 -7.78
C HIS A 34 -4.56 7.46 -8.81
N PHE A 35 -4.10 8.68 -9.10
CA PHE A 35 -2.99 8.89 -10.04
C PHE A 35 -1.71 8.15 -9.59
N LEU A 36 -1.48 8.05 -8.28
CA LEU A 36 -0.34 7.34 -7.72
C LEU A 36 -0.58 5.83 -7.54
N THR A 37 -1.79 5.40 -7.17
CA THR A 37 -2.09 3.98 -6.89
C THR A 37 -2.19 3.12 -8.14
N ILE A 38 -2.78 3.62 -9.22
CA ILE A 38 -2.91 2.88 -10.48
C ILE A 38 -1.53 2.40 -11.00
N PRO A 39 -0.53 3.27 -11.21
CA PRO A 39 0.78 2.81 -11.69
C PRO A 39 1.46 1.89 -10.68
N LEU A 40 1.29 2.14 -9.38
CA LEU A 40 1.83 1.27 -8.33
C LEU A 40 1.26 -0.16 -8.42
N TYR A 41 -0.06 -0.31 -8.54
CA TYR A 41 -0.72 -1.61 -8.68
C TYR A 41 -0.35 -2.29 -9.99
N MET A 42 -0.27 -1.55 -11.10
CA MET A 42 0.14 -2.11 -12.39
C MET A 42 1.58 -2.66 -12.34
N MET A 43 2.51 -1.93 -11.72
CA MET A 43 3.89 -2.41 -11.52
C MET A 43 3.94 -3.65 -10.63
N ALA A 44 3.14 -3.69 -9.56
CA ALA A 44 3.06 -4.83 -8.66
C ALA A 44 2.51 -6.08 -9.39
N ILE A 45 1.40 -5.93 -10.13
CA ILE A 45 0.77 -7.01 -10.92
C ILE A 45 1.74 -7.54 -11.97
N TYR A 46 2.37 -6.66 -12.76
CA TYR A 46 3.37 -7.06 -13.75
C TYR A 46 4.50 -7.88 -13.10
N SER A 47 5.00 -7.42 -11.95
CA SER A 47 6.10 -8.09 -11.24
C SER A 47 5.67 -9.46 -10.70
N LEU A 48 4.44 -9.59 -10.20
CA LEU A 48 3.87 -10.84 -9.73
C LEU A 48 3.70 -11.87 -10.85
N ILE A 49 3.24 -11.44 -12.03
CA ILE A 49 3.03 -12.34 -13.17
C ILE A 49 4.38 -12.78 -13.76
N ASN A 50 5.31 -11.85 -13.98
CA ASN A 50 6.50 -12.09 -14.80
C ASN A 50 7.75 -12.51 -14.01
N LYS A 51 7.84 -12.23 -12.71
CA LYS A 51 9.05 -12.51 -11.90
C LYS A 51 8.83 -13.49 -10.75
N CYS A 52 7.58 -13.86 -10.45
CA CYS A 52 7.31 -14.76 -9.33
C CYS A 52 7.56 -16.24 -9.71
N PRO A 53 8.35 -17.00 -8.93
CA PRO A 53 8.63 -18.42 -9.19
C PRO A 53 7.36 -19.28 -9.23
N LYS A 54 7.32 -20.31 -10.10
CA LYS A 54 6.20 -21.26 -10.18
C LYS A 54 5.89 -21.96 -8.83
N ALA A 55 6.90 -22.16 -8.00
CA ALA A 55 6.76 -22.75 -6.66
C ALA A 55 5.90 -21.92 -5.69
N LEU A 56 5.60 -20.65 -6.04
CA LEU A 56 4.80 -19.73 -5.23
C LEU A 56 3.47 -19.39 -5.91
N LYS A 57 2.94 -20.28 -6.76
CA LYS A 57 1.71 -20.04 -7.53
C LYS A 57 0.52 -19.64 -6.65
N GLU A 58 0.29 -20.37 -5.55
CA GLU A 58 -0.82 -20.07 -4.63
C GLU A 58 -0.68 -18.69 -3.99
N TYR A 59 0.52 -18.39 -3.48
CA TYR A 59 0.81 -17.08 -2.89
C TYR A 59 0.68 -15.95 -3.91
N ARG A 60 1.20 -16.16 -5.13
CA ARG A 60 1.06 -15.20 -6.24
C ARG A 60 -0.41 -14.95 -6.56
N ASN A 61 -1.22 -16.01 -6.63
CA ASN A 61 -2.64 -15.88 -6.91
C ASN A 61 -3.35 -15.13 -5.78
N TYR A 62 -3.02 -15.39 -4.52
CA TYR A 62 -3.54 -14.63 -3.38
C TYR A 62 -3.16 -13.15 -3.47
N LEU A 63 -1.89 -12.81 -3.74
CA LEU A 63 -1.44 -11.42 -3.91
C LEU A 63 -2.08 -10.73 -5.11
N LEU A 64 -2.28 -11.45 -6.21
CA LEU A 64 -2.98 -10.94 -7.39
C LEU A 64 -4.45 -10.67 -7.06
N TRP A 65 -5.15 -11.61 -6.43
CA TRP A 65 -6.52 -11.42 -5.99
C TRP A 65 -6.66 -10.27 -5.00
N HIS A 66 -5.74 -10.15 -4.04
CA HIS A 66 -5.70 -9.03 -3.12
C HIS A 66 -5.52 -7.71 -3.88
N THR A 67 -4.52 -7.60 -4.76
CA THR A 67 -4.26 -6.37 -5.53
C THR A 67 -5.39 -6.02 -6.49
N LEU A 68 -5.97 -7.01 -7.18
CA LEU A 68 -7.12 -6.82 -8.08
C LEU A 68 -8.38 -6.45 -7.28
N GLY A 69 -8.63 -7.13 -6.16
CA GLY A 69 -9.71 -6.81 -5.24
C GLY A 69 -9.64 -5.35 -4.80
N TYR A 70 -8.46 -4.80 -4.56
CA TYR A 70 -8.31 -3.36 -4.31
C TYR A 70 -8.63 -2.49 -5.51
N VAL A 71 -8.20 -2.86 -6.72
CA VAL A 71 -8.54 -2.09 -7.93
C VAL A 71 -10.07 -2.00 -8.09
N PHE A 72 -10.80 -3.10 -7.87
CA PHE A 72 -12.27 -3.12 -7.90
C PHE A 72 -12.92 -2.39 -6.71
N LEU A 73 -12.46 -2.64 -5.49
CA LEU A 73 -12.99 -2.01 -4.29
C LEU A 73 -12.77 -0.48 -4.30
N THR A 74 -11.67 -0.02 -4.89
CA THR A 74 -11.35 1.41 -5.01
C THR A 74 -12.30 2.11 -6.00
N SER A 75 -12.78 1.42 -7.05
CA SER A 75 -13.84 1.97 -7.91
C SER A 75 -15.19 2.04 -7.19
N ASP A 76 -15.55 1.02 -6.42
CA ASP A 76 -16.87 0.93 -5.75
C ASP A 76 -16.99 1.82 -4.50
N LEU A 77 -15.93 1.92 -3.69
CA LEU A 77 -15.89 2.84 -2.53
C LEU A 77 -15.92 4.30 -2.98
N GLN A 78 -15.36 4.61 -4.16
CA GLN A 78 -15.35 5.98 -4.68
C GLN A 78 -16.74 6.42 -5.17
N GLU A 79 -17.51 5.54 -5.81
CA GLU A 79 -18.91 5.81 -6.18
C GLU A 79 -19.77 6.09 -4.93
N ASN A 80 -19.58 5.27 -3.89
CA ASN A 80 -20.32 5.42 -2.64
C ASN A 80 -19.88 6.64 -1.81
N MET A 81 -18.59 7.02 -1.86
CA MET A 81 -18.08 8.20 -1.17
C MET A 81 -18.43 9.50 -1.90
N SER A 82 -18.58 9.47 -3.23
CA SER A 82 -19.14 10.60 -4.01
C SER A 82 -20.65 10.77 -3.80
N ASN A 83 -21.37 9.70 -3.44
CA ASN A 83 -22.82 9.71 -3.24
C ASN A 83 -23.25 10.07 -1.78
N GLY A 84 -22.36 10.66 -0.98
CA GLY A 84 -22.74 11.34 0.29
C GLY A 84 -22.46 10.61 1.61
N ILE A 85 -21.90 9.39 1.59
CA ILE A 85 -21.64 8.62 2.83
C ILE A 85 -20.58 9.29 3.72
N SER A 86 -19.55 9.94 3.15
CA SER A 86 -18.53 10.67 3.94
C SER A 86 -19.08 11.92 4.62
N ILE A 87 -20.11 12.53 4.05
CA ILE A 87 -20.71 13.76 4.57
C ILE A 87 -21.60 13.45 5.79
N HIS A 88 -22.25 12.28 5.82
CA HIS A 88 -23.07 11.84 6.95
C HIS A 88 -22.28 11.61 8.26
N VAL A 89 -20.97 11.33 8.20
CA VAL A 89 -20.13 11.21 9.42
C VAL A 89 -19.66 12.57 9.95
N LEU A 90 -19.45 13.54 9.05
CA LEU A 90 -19.07 14.91 9.42
C LEU A 90 -20.26 15.74 9.91
N CYS A 91 -21.46 15.29 9.56
CA CYS A 91 -22.70 15.99 9.87
C CYS A 91 -23.29 15.50 11.17
N ASN A 92 -23.60 16.45 12.05
CA ASN A 92 -24.31 16.19 13.29
C ASN A 92 -25.75 15.72 12.99
N THR A 93 -25.90 14.43 12.71
CA THR A 93 -27.13 13.67 12.93
C THR A 93 -26.93 12.62 14.02
N VAL A 94 -26.15 12.95 15.06
CA VAL A 94 -26.11 12.14 16.29
C VAL A 94 -27.05 12.80 17.29
N VAL A 95 -28.30 12.35 17.25
CA VAL A 95 -29.14 12.42 18.44
C VAL A 95 -28.35 11.71 19.54
N THR A 96 -28.09 12.44 20.63
CA THR A 96 -27.46 11.93 21.84
C THR A 96 -28.30 10.77 22.40
N ALA A 97 -27.72 9.57 22.48
CA ALA A 97 -28.23 8.38 23.19
C ALA A 97 -29.32 7.43 22.60
N PRO A 98 -29.72 7.42 21.31
CA PRO A 98 -30.46 6.29 20.73
C PRO A 98 -29.67 5.00 20.42
N PRO A 99 -28.35 4.99 20.10
CA PRO A 99 -27.72 3.79 19.56
C PRO A 99 -27.62 2.62 20.54
N LEU A 100 -27.68 2.90 21.86
CA LEU A 100 -27.69 1.86 22.89
C LEU A 100 -29.08 1.21 23.08
N LEU A 101 -30.14 1.85 22.57
CA LEU A 101 -31.53 1.42 22.69
C LEU A 101 -32.06 0.79 21.41
N ASP A 102 -31.36 0.98 20.28
CA ASP A 102 -31.73 0.36 19.01
C ASP A 102 -31.32 -1.14 19.00
N PRO A 103 -32.28 -2.06 18.86
CA PRO A 103 -32.05 -3.51 18.89
C PRO A 103 -31.19 -4.03 17.73
N VAL A 104 -31.00 -3.25 16.67
CA VAL A 104 -30.15 -3.62 15.51
C VAL A 104 -28.75 -3.03 15.63
N PHE A 105 -28.66 -1.79 16.12
CA PHE A 105 -27.39 -1.07 16.17
C PHE A 105 -26.41 -1.63 17.21
N THR A 106 -26.90 -1.90 18.42
CA THR A 106 -26.08 -2.45 19.52
C THR A 106 -25.40 -3.78 19.17
N PRO A 107 -26.10 -4.81 18.63
CA PRO A 107 -25.45 -6.06 18.26
C PRO A 107 -24.46 -5.89 17.09
N LEU A 108 -24.72 -4.97 16.14
CA LEU A 108 -23.79 -4.68 15.06
C LEU A 108 -22.47 -4.10 15.60
N MET A 109 -22.53 -3.14 16.52
CA MET A 109 -21.34 -2.56 17.15
C MET A 109 -20.57 -3.59 17.98
N SER A 110 -21.29 -4.41 18.74
CA SER A 110 -20.70 -5.52 19.51
C SER A 110 -19.99 -6.52 18.61
N LEU A 111 -20.59 -6.86 17.46
CA LEU A 111 -19.99 -7.74 16.46
C LEU A 111 -18.70 -7.15 15.88
N ILE A 112 -18.71 -5.87 15.52
CA ILE A 112 -17.54 -5.16 14.97
C ILE A 112 -16.40 -5.13 15.99
N VAL A 113 -16.67 -4.77 17.25
CA VAL A 113 -15.66 -4.74 18.31
C VAL A 113 -15.09 -6.15 18.56
N THR A 114 -15.96 -7.17 18.59
CA THR A 114 -15.53 -8.57 18.74
C THR A 114 -14.67 -9.03 17.56
N ALA A 115 -15.02 -8.66 16.33
CA ALA A 115 -14.23 -8.95 15.13
C ALA A 115 -12.83 -8.30 15.20
N MET A 116 -12.74 -7.07 15.70
CA MET A 116 -11.46 -6.39 15.87
C MET A 116 -10.57 -7.04 16.94
N LEU A 117 -11.15 -7.40 18.08
CA LEU A 117 -10.41 -8.08 19.16
C LEU A 117 -9.94 -9.47 18.76
N THR A 118 -10.78 -10.22 18.04
CA THR A 118 -10.40 -11.54 17.50
C THR A 118 -9.31 -11.41 16.44
N ALA A 119 -9.38 -10.45 15.53
CA ALA A 119 -8.31 -10.21 14.56
C ALA A 119 -6.97 -9.84 15.24
N ALA A 120 -7.02 -8.97 16.25
CA ALA A 120 -5.84 -8.52 17.00
C ALA A 120 -5.12 -9.66 17.75
N THR A 121 -5.83 -10.75 18.06
CA THR A 121 -5.25 -11.92 18.75
C THR A 121 -4.89 -13.04 17.78
N ILE A 122 -5.75 -13.35 16.80
CA ILE A 122 -5.54 -14.43 15.84
C ILE A 122 -4.36 -14.13 14.91
N ILE A 123 -4.20 -12.90 14.42
CA ILE A 123 -3.14 -12.55 13.46
C ILE A 123 -1.73 -12.76 14.07
N PRO A 124 -1.40 -12.23 15.26
CA PRO A 124 -0.11 -12.48 15.89
C PRO A 124 0.09 -13.96 16.26
N MET A 125 -0.94 -14.63 16.78
CA MET A 125 -0.83 -16.04 17.15
C MET A 125 -0.55 -16.94 15.93
N THR A 126 -1.25 -16.73 14.83
CA THR A 126 -1.03 -17.46 13.58
C THR A 126 0.36 -17.18 13.02
N PHE A 127 0.82 -15.92 13.03
CA PHE A 127 2.19 -15.58 12.63
C PHE A 127 3.23 -16.34 13.44
N ILE A 128 3.15 -16.33 14.77
CA ILE A 128 4.08 -17.03 15.65
C ILE A 128 4.04 -18.54 15.43
N SER A 129 2.85 -19.12 15.29
CA SER A 129 2.66 -20.56 15.06
C SER A 129 3.29 -21.00 13.74
N ILE A 130 3.01 -20.30 12.65
CA ILE A 130 3.59 -20.59 11.34
C ILE A 130 5.11 -20.36 11.37
N TRP A 131 5.59 -19.31 12.04
CA TRP A 131 7.01 -19.05 12.18
C TRP A 131 7.75 -20.20 12.87
N ARG A 132 7.22 -20.69 14.00
CA ARG A 132 7.77 -21.84 14.73
C ARG A 132 7.76 -23.10 13.86
N LYS A 133 6.67 -23.37 13.16
CA LYS A 133 6.56 -24.53 12.26
C LYS A 133 7.54 -24.45 11.09
N LEU A 134 7.72 -23.27 10.49
CA LEU A 134 8.71 -23.04 9.44
C LEU A 134 10.13 -23.25 9.97
N ASP A 135 10.40 -22.88 11.22
CA ASP A 135 11.70 -23.09 11.84
C ASP A 135 12.01 -24.57 12.08
N GLN A 136 11.02 -25.34 12.54
CA GLN A 136 11.12 -26.80 12.64
C GLN A 136 11.37 -27.46 11.27
N LEU A 137 10.61 -27.03 10.25
CA LEU A 137 10.71 -27.56 8.89
C LEU A 137 12.00 -27.13 8.17
N SER A 138 12.72 -26.15 8.71
CA SER A 138 13.99 -25.67 8.14
C SER A 138 15.09 -26.73 8.10
N ARG A 139 14.98 -27.77 8.92
CA ARG A 139 15.90 -28.91 8.93
C ARG A 139 15.73 -29.85 7.73
N HIS A 140 14.55 -29.85 7.10
CA HIS A 140 14.18 -30.79 6.04
C HIS A 140 14.05 -30.13 4.66
N LEU A 141 13.98 -28.80 4.59
CA LEU A 141 13.81 -28.06 3.35
C LEU A 141 15.10 -27.38 2.91
N SER A 142 15.19 -27.09 1.60
CA SER A 142 16.31 -26.33 1.06
C SER A 142 16.38 -24.93 1.67
N LYS A 143 17.60 -24.40 1.85
CA LYS A 143 17.85 -23.03 2.34
C LYS A 143 17.08 -21.98 1.53
N ARG A 144 16.99 -22.19 0.21
CA ARG A 144 16.26 -21.30 -0.70
C ARG A 144 14.75 -21.30 -0.43
N THR A 145 14.14 -22.46 -0.22
CA THR A 145 12.70 -22.58 0.05
C THR A 145 12.31 -21.91 1.36
N ILE A 146 13.08 -22.14 2.43
CA ILE A 146 12.84 -21.54 3.74
C ILE A 146 13.01 -20.02 3.71
N GLN A 147 14.03 -19.52 3.02
CA GLN A 147 14.23 -18.08 2.85
C GLN A 147 13.04 -17.43 2.14
N LEU A 148 12.51 -18.08 1.10
CA LEU A 148 11.30 -17.60 0.42
C LEU A 148 10.10 -17.60 1.36
N GLN A 149 9.81 -18.72 2.03
CA GLN A 149 8.68 -18.84 2.97
C GLN A 149 8.72 -17.79 4.09
N LYS A 150 9.88 -17.61 4.76
CA LYS A 150 10.04 -16.62 5.84
C LYS A 150 9.89 -15.18 5.33
N MET A 151 10.43 -14.86 4.15
CA MET A 151 10.27 -13.53 3.54
C MET A 151 8.80 -13.23 3.20
N LEU A 152 8.07 -14.20 2.64
CA LEU A 152 6.65 -14.03 2.32
C LEU A 152 5.79 -13.88 3.57
N LEU A 153 6.04 -14.70 4.59
CA LEU A 153 5.32 -14.62 5.87
C LEU A 153 5.55 -13.26 6.55
N MET A 154 6.79 -12.76 6.57
CA MET A 154 7.09 -11.42 7.08
C MET A 154 6.35 -10.34 6.29
N SER A 155 6.38 -10.40 4.96
CA SER A 155 5.70 -9.41 4.13
C SER A 155 4.20 -9.40 4.38
N LEU A 156 3.57 -10.58 4.47
CA LEU A 156 2.14 -10.70 4.74
C LEU A 156 1.77 -10.15 6.12
N PHE A 157 2.60 -10.42 7.13
CA PHE A 157 2.38 -9.89 8.48
C PHE A 157 2.49 -8.37 8.52
N ILE A 158 3.50 -7.79 7.88
CA ILE A 158 3.65 -6.34 7.77
C ILE A 158 2.43 -5.72 7.07
N GLN A 159 1.96 -6.32 5.98
CA GLN A 159 0.73 -5.88 5.31
C GLN A 159 -0.48 -5.96 6.23
N ALA A 160 -0.65 -7.06 6.98
CA ALA A 160 -1.76 -7.20 7.92
C ALA A 160 -1.74 -6.12 9.01
N VAL A 161 -0.55 -5.77 9.51
CA VAL A 161 -0.39 -4.66 10.48
C VAL A 161 -0.76 -3.32 9.85
N ILE A 162 -0.32 -3.05 8.62
CA ILE A 162 -0.68 -1.81 7.91
C ILE A 162 -2.19 -1.68 7.75
N HIS A 163 -2.89 -2.74 7.31
CA HIS A 163 -4.35 -2.72 7.23
C HIS A 163 -4.99 -2.61 8.61
N GLY A 164 -4.46 -3.32 9.61
CA GLY A 164 -4.96 -3.24 10.99
C GLY A 164 -4.92 -1.82 11.54
N VAL A 165 -3.85 -1.07 11.27
CA VAL A 165 -3.73 0.34 11.68
C VAL A 165 -4.59 1.24 10.80
N MET A 166 -4.46 1.16 9.48
CA MET A 166 -5.09 2.10 8.54
C MET A 166 -6.58 1.87 8.32
N LEU A 167 -7.12 0.68 8.62
CA LEU A 167 -8.55 0.40 8.64
C LEU A 167 -9.11 0.33 10.06
N GLY A 168 -8.34 -0.18 11.02
CA GLY A 168 -8.78 -0.27 12.41
C GLY A 168 -8.89 1.10 13.09
N ALA A 169 -7.98 2.04 12.83
CA ALA A 169 -8.09 3.39 13.41
C ALA A 169 -9.32 4.16 12.90
N PRO A 170 -9.65 4.20 11.59
CA PRO A 170 -10.92 4.76 11.11
C PRO A 170 -12.14 4.08 11.73
N LEU A 171 -12.13 2.75 11.85
CA LEU A 171 -13.24 2.01 12.45
C LEU A 171 -13.45 2.38 13.92
N ILE A 172 -12.38 2.47 14.71
CA ILE A 172 -12.45 2.94 16.11
C ILE A 172 -12.94 4.38 16.17
N GLY A 173 -12.47 5.25 15.28
CA GLY A 173 -12.91 6.63 15.19
C GLY A 173 -14.39 6.78 14.82
N PHE A 174 -14.91 5.95 13.92
CA PHE A 174 -16.34 5.89 13.61
C PHE A 174 -17.16 5.40 14.80
N ILE A 175 -16.69 4.35 15.50
CA ILE A 175 -17.34 3.88 16.72
C ILE A 175 -17.38 4.99 17.77
N TYR A 176 -16.26 5.70 17.95
CA TYR A 176 -16.19 6.84 18.83
C TYR A 176 -17.18 7.93 18.41
N ALA A 177 -17.19 8.33 17.13
CA ALA A 177 -18.07 9.38 16.57
C ALA A 177 -19.57 9.12 16.77
N ILE A 178 -19.96 7.85 16.82
CA ILE A 178 -21.34 7.41 17.01
C ILE A 178 -21.75 7.51 18.48
N VAL A 179 -20.86 7.12 19.39
CA VAL A 179 -21.14 7.14 20.85
C VAL A 179 -20.89 8.53 21.44
N PHE A 180 -19.92 9.23 20.90
CA PHE A 180 -19.40 10.53 21.31
C PHE A 180 -19.23 11.42 20.09
N ILE A 181 -19.47 12.72 20.20
CA ILE A 181 -19.24 13.65 19.08
C ILE A 181 -17.72 13.82 18.88
N LEU A 182 -17.24 13.69 17.63
CA LEU A 182 -15.83 13.99 17.31
C LEU A 182 -15.58 15.51 17.47
N PRO A 183 -14.58 15.92 18.27
CA PRO A 183 -14.39 17.34 18.59
C PRO A 183 -13.77 18.16 17.45
N TYR A 184 -13.13 17.50 16.47
CA TYR A 184 -12.37 18.18 15.41
C TYR A 184 -12.54 17.50 14.05
N ASP A 185 -12.95 18.26 13.04
CA ASP A 185 -13.12 17.78 11.65
C ASP A 185 -11.81 17.23 11.07
N SER A 186 -10.66 17.81 11.45
CA SER A 186 -9.32 17.35 11.04
C SER A 186 -9.05 15.88 11.38
N ILE A 187 -9.61 15.39 12.49
CA ILE A 187 -9.48 13.98 12.88
C ILE A 187 -10.29 13.12 11.91
N ALA A 188 -11.53 13.49 11.62
CA ALA A 188 -12.36 12.78 10.66
C ALA A 188 -11.73 12.74 9.25
N TYR A 189 -11.19 13.86 8.76
CA TYR A 189 -10.45 13.88 7.50
C TYR A 189 -9.22 12.97 7.52
N CYS A 190 -8.46 12.95 8.63
CA CYS A 190 -7.30 12.06 8.76
C CYS A 190 -7.71 10.59 8.70
N LEU A 191 -8.78 10.20 9.40
CA LEU A 191 -9.32 8.83 9.36
C LEU A 191 -9.79 8.44 7.95
N LEU A 192 -10.44 9.38 7.24
CA LEU A 192 -10.83 9.19 5.84
C LEU A 192 -9.64 9.10 4.87
N LEU A 193 -8.52 9.74 5.19
CA LEU A 193 -7.28 9.56 4.41
C LEU A 193 -6.63 8.19 4.69
N LEU A 194 -6.64 7.72 5.94
CA LEU A 194 -6.12 6.38 6.27
C LEU A 194 -6.86 5.27 5.51
N ILE A 195 -8.19 5.34 5.45
CA ILE A 195 -8.99 4.39 4.66
C ILE A 195 -8.74 4.55 3.15
N SER A 196 -8.34 5.71 2.66
CA SER A 196 -8.08 5.90 1.22
C SER A 196 -6.69 5.38 0.81
N PHE A 197 -5.70 5.50 1.70
CA PHE A 197 -4.31 5.15 1.40
C PHE A 197 -3.91 3.71 1.80
N HIS A 198 -4.74 2.97 2.54
CA HIS A 198 -4.36 1.66 3.09
C HIS A 198 -3.83 0.67 2.02
N GLY A 199 -4.47 0.61 0.85
CA GLY A 199 -4.07 -0.26 -0.26
C GLY A 199 -2.73 0.15 -0.88
N SER A 200 -2.48 1.46 -0.98
CA SER A 200 -1.21 2.02 -1.48
C SER A 200 -0.07 1.63 -0.55
N PHE A 201 -0.22 1.89 0.75
CA PHE A 201 0.81 1.58 1.75
C PHE A 201 1.07 0.08 1.86
N SER A 202 0.02 -0.74 1.80
CA SER A 202 0.14 -2.20 1.75
C SER A 202 0.91 -2.70 0.52
N THR A 203 0.67 -2.10 -0.64
CA THR A 203 1.37 -2.44 -1.88
C THR A 203 2.81 -1.96 -1.87
N ILE A 204 3.07 -0.76 -1.35
CA ILE A 204 4.43 -0.25 -1.13
C ILE A 204 5.19 -1.23 -0.24
N ALA A 205 4.62 -1.63 0.90
CA ALA A 205 5.22 -2.63 1.78
C ALA A 205 5.48 -3.96 1.05
N MET A 206 4.54 -4.43 0.23
CA MET A 206 4.74 -5.61 -0.62
C MET A 206 5.99 -5.49 -1.49
N ILE A 207 6.12 -4.37 -2.21
CA ILE A 207 7.24 -4.10 -3.12
C ILE A 207 8.56 -4.02 -2.33
N PHE A 208 8.55 -3.43 -1.13
CA PHE A 208 9.76 -3.32 -0.31
C PHE A 208 10.18 -4.66 0.30
N PHE A 209 9.25 -5.46 0.82
CA PHE A 209 9.57 -6.66 1.60
C PHE A 209 9.56 -7.96 0.78
N THR A 210 8.94 -7.97 -0.40
CA THR A 210 8.87 -9.17 -1.27
C THR A 210 9.89 -9.10 -2.41
N LYS A 211 11.00 -9.83 -2.29
CA LYS A 211 12.09 -9.84 -3.28
C LYS A 211 11.67 -10.03 -4.75
N PRO A 212 10.87 -11.05 -5.14
CA PRO A 212 10.49 -11.21 -6.55
C PRO A 212 9.67 -10.04 -7.09
N VAL A 213 8.84 -9.40 -6.25
CA VAL A 213 8.09 -8.19 -6.63
C VAL A 213 9.06 -7.02 -6.80
N ARG A 214 9.94 -6.79 -5.82
CA ARG A 214 10.97 -5.75 -5.87
C ARG A 214 11.87 -5.84 -7.11
N ASP A 215 12.31 -7.04 -7.44
CA ASP A 215 13.18 -7.30 -8.59
C ASP A 215 12.44 -7.04 -9.91
N GLY A 216 11.13 -7.32 -9.96
CA GLY A 216 10.26 -6.94 -11.07
C GLY A 216 10.12 -5.43 -11.22
N VAL A 217 9.81 -4.72 -10.13
CA VAL A 217 9.67 -3.25 -10.15
C VAL A 217 11.00 -2.59 -10.56
N LYS A 218 12.14 -3.07 -10.06
CA LYS A 218 13.47 -2.57 -10.49
C LYS A 218 13.72 -2.82 -11.98
N SER A 219 13.27 -3.95 -12.51
CA SER A 219 13.38 -4.25 -13.95
C SER A 219 12.56 -3.28 -14.79
N ILE A 220 11.33 -2.97 -14.36
CA ILE A 220 10.46 -1.99 -15.00
C ILE A 220 11.10 -0.59 -14.94
N LEU A 221 11.52 -0.16 -13.75
CA LEU A 221 12.09 1.17 -13.56
C LEU A 221 13.36 1.36 -14.39
N LYS A 222 14.23 0.35 -14.49
CA LYS A 222 15.41 0.40 -15.38
C LYS A 222 15.04 0.49 -16.86
N PHE A 223 13.94 -0.11 -17.29
CA PHE A 223 13.46 -0.03 -18.66
C PHE A 223 12.91 1.38 -18.99
N PHE A 224 12.23 2.04 -18.04
CA PHE A 224 11.67 3.38 -18.24
C PHE A 224 12.64 4.55 -17.94
N LEU A 225 13.65 4.34 -17.10
CA LEU A 225 14.70 5.34 -16.78
C LEU A 225 15.45 5.93 -18.00
N PRO A 226 15.83 5.17 -19.06
CA PRO A 226 16.45 5.77 -20.25
C PRO A 226 15.50 6.71 -21.00
N PHE A 227 14.18 6.55 -20.85
CA PHE A 227 13.18 7.45 -21.45
C PHE A 227 13.10 8.79 -20.70
N LEU A 228 13.25 8.78 -19.38
CA LEU A 228 13.27 9.99 -18.53
C LEU A 228 14.59 10.76 -18.61
N LYS A 229 15.71 10.07 -18.84
CA LYS A 229 17.01 10.72 -19.06
C LYS A 229 17.09 11.45 -20.41
N SER A 230 16.24 11.10 -21.37
CA SER A 230 16.20 11.70 -22.71
C SER A 230 15.39 13.01 -22.78
N SER A 231 14.51 13.29 -21.81
CA SER A 231 13.61 14.45 -21.83
C SER A 231 14.11 15.70 -21.09
N SER A 232 15.30 15.68 -20.45
CA SER A 232 15.81 16.81 -19.63
C SER A 232 17.19 17.35 -20.03
N LEU A 233 17.63 17.22 -21.28
CA LEU A 233 18.76 18.00 -21.79
C LEU A 233 18.54 18.42 -23.24
N LYS A 234 17.80 19.51 -23.41
CA LYS A 234 17.90 20.35 -24.60
C LYS A 234 17.96 21.80 -24.15
N SER A 235 19.18 22.27 -23.87
CA SER A 235 19.55 23.68 -23.96
C SER A 235 20.71 23.79 -24.98
N PRO A 236 20.69 24.77 -25.89
CA PRO A 236 21.52 24.80 -27.09
C PRO A 236 22.83 25.58 -26.90
N SER A 237 23.76 25.36 -27.84
CA SER A 237 25.02 26.11 -28.05
C SER A 237 26.12 25.75 -27.03
N GLU A 238 27.28 25.23 -27.42
CA GLU A 238 28.23 25.85 -28.35
C GLU A 238 28.85 24.88 -29.35
N THR A 239 28.79 25.28 -30.62
CA THR A 239 29.74 24.89 -31.65
C THR A 239 30.90 25.88 -31.67
N VAL A 240 32.09 25.37 -32.00
CA VAL A 240 33.30 26.05 -32.55
C VAL A 240 34.42 26.41 -31.56
N PHE A 241 35.50 25.59 -31.55
CA PHE A 241 36.90 25.94 -31.90
C PHE A 241 37.79 24.68 -31.65
N VAL A 242 38.23 23.92 -32.68
CA VAL A 242 39.55 24.02 -33.38
C VAL A 242 40.72 23.99 -32.37
N SER A 243 41.69 23.06 -32.34
CA SER A 243 42.47 22.40 -33.40
C SER A 243 43.39 21.29 -32.84
N SER A 244 43.55 20.22 -33.62
CA SER A 244 44.82 19.66 -34.10
C SER A 244 46.09 19.78 -33.24
N LEU A 245 46.62 18.63 -32.80
CA LEU A 245 48.07 18.40 -32.69
C LEU A 245 48.39 16.93 -32.96
N THR A 246 48.93 16.74 -34.16
CA THR A 246 49.72 15.61 -34.65
C THR A 246 50.89 15.27 -33.73
N SER A 247 51.12 13.98 -33.46
CA SER A 247 52.48 13.45 -33.32
C SER A 247 52.53 11.97 -33.64
N SER A 248 53.10 11.67 -34.81
CA SER A 248 53.45 10.35 -35.31
C SER A 248 54.79 9.90 -34.74
N ARG A 249 54.88 8.66 -34.23
CA ARG A 249 56.07 7.79 -34.21
C ARG A 249 55.58 6.39 -34.59
N ILE A 250 55.67 5.95 -35.84
CA ILE A 250 56.81 5.29 -36.51
C ILE A 250 57.36 4.07 -35.73
N SER A 251 56.86 2.90 -36.16
CA SER A 251 57.46 1.56 -36.36
C SER A 251 58.65 1.06 -35.53
N ILE A 252 58.60 -0.22 -35.13
CA ILE A 252 59.55 -1.29 -35.52
C ILE A 252 59.01 -2.68 -35.04
N GLN A 253 58.87 -3.61 -36.00
CA GLN A 253 58.99 -5.10 -35.99
C GLN A 253 58.48 -5.94 -34.79
N LYS A 254 57.89 -7.14 -34.96
CA LYS A 254 58.02 -8.16 -36.02
C LYS A 254 56.92 -9.22 -35.90
N ASP A 255 56.42 -9.68 -37.04
CA ASP A 255 55.57 -10.85 -37.24
C ASP A 255 56.30 -12.18 -36.99
N SER A 256 55.55 -13.20 -36.55
CA SER A 256 55.61 -14.63 -36.96
C SER A 256 54.72 -15.46 -36.02
N MET A 257 53.48 -15.84 -36.37
CA MET A 257 53.11 -17.01 -37.18
C MET A 257 53.90 -18.28 -36.81
N LEU A 258 53.24 -19.28 -36.21
CA LEU A 258 53.21 -20.65 -36.73
C LEU A 258 52.22 -21.55 -35.98
N ILE A 259 51.36 -22.15 -36.79
CA ILE A 259 50.50 -23.32 -36.56
C ILE A 259 51.37 -24.59 -36.61
N SER A 260 51.18 -25.53 -35.69
CA SER A 260 51.39 -26.99 -35.87
C SER A 260 50.87 -27.70 -34.62
N ASN A 261 49.67 -28.31 -34.61
CA ASN A 261 49.28 -29.63 -35.13
C ASN A 261 49.86 -30.84 -34.37
N ARG A 262 48.97 -31.84 -34.17
CA ARG A 262 49.13 -33.29 -33.90
C ARG A 262 49.06 -33.86 -32.47
N ASN A 263 47.90 -34.47 -32.20
CA ASN A 263 47.59 -35.88 -31.89
C ASN A 263 48.23 -36.65 -30.71
N SER A 264 47.32 -37.42 -30.09
CA SER A 264 47.44 -38.77 -29.49
C SER A 264 48.35 -38.95 -28.28
N PHE A 265 47.74 -39.15 -27.10
CA PHE A 265 47.59 -40.45 -26.43
C PHE A 265 46.37 -40.40 -25.49
#